data_AF-A0A5N4ASU3-F1
#
_entry.id   AF-A0A5N4ASU3-F1
#
_cell.length_a   1.000
_cell.length_b   1.000
_cell.length_c   1.000
_cell.angle_alpha   90.00
_cell.angle_beta   90.00
_cell.angle_gamma   90.00
#
_symmetry.space_group_name_H-M   'P 1'
#
loop_
_entity.id
_entity.type
_entity.pdbx_description
1 polymer ?
#
loop_
_entity_poly.entity_id
_entity_poly.type
_entity_poly.pdbx_seq_one_letter_code
_entity_poly.pdbx_strand_id
1 'polypeptide(L)'
;MLTELANESDHVEAVNDYIYLGQIIKINKENQPTEVTRGTRLAWAGFGKLKWVLKNKKIPQYLKTRVFDQCILPILKHACQTWTLTKANAA
;
A
#
# COMPACT_ATOMS: atom_id res chain seq x y z
N MET A 1 -5.78 32.92 3.96
CA MET A 1 -4.85 32.89 5.11
C MET A 1 -4.05 31.60 5.04
N LEU A 2 -3.00 31.58 4.20
CA LEU A 2 -1.91 30.60 4.23
C LEU A 2 -0.65 31.34 3.77
N THR A 3 -0.21 32.27 4.61
CA THR A 3 1.10 32.88 4.49
C THR A 3 2.12 32.03 5.21
N GLU A 4 3.29 31.92 4.56
CA GLU A 4 4.61 31.72 5.15
C GLU A 4 4.95 30.32 5.70
N LEU A 5 5.58 29.53 4.83
CA LEU A 5 6.79 28.78 5.18
C LEU A 5 7.86 29.05 4.12
N ALA A 6 8.34 30.29 4.09
CA ALA A 6 9.54 30.66 3.35
C ALA A 6 10.72 30.67 4.33
N ASN A 7 11.51 29.60 4.33
CA ASN A 7 12.91 29.66 4.73
C ASN A 7 13.75 29.35 3.50
N GLU A 8 14.42 30.40 3.04
CA GLU A 8 15.66 30.47 2.24
C GLU A 8 15.83 29.43 1.10
N SER A 9 15.48 29.88 -0.11
CA SER A 9 16.04 29.41 -1.40
C SER A 9 15.73 28.00 -1.89
N ASP A 10 14.57 27.42 -1.57
CA ASP A 10 14.06 26.28 -2.35
C ASP A 10 12.61 26.53 -2.78
N HIS A 11 12.43 26.79 -4.07
CA HIS A 11 11.11 26.84 -4.70
C HIS A 11 10.53 25.42 -4.72
N VAL A 12 9.71 25.08 -3.72
CA VAL A 12 9.00 23.79 -3.70
C VAL A 12 7.90 23.84 -4.76
N GLU A 13 8.07 23.07 -5.83
CA GLU A 13 7.07 22.94 -6.88
C GLU A 13 5.82 22.23 -6.35
N ALA A 14 4.66 22.85 -6.53
CA ALA A 14 3.38 22.24 -6.20
C ALA A 14 3.00 21.22 -7.28
N VAL A 15 3.27 19.93 -7.02
CA VAL A 15 2.93 18.83 -7.93
C VAL A 15 1.70 18.07 -7.43
N ASN A 16 0.75 17.79 -8.31
CA ASN A 16 -0.48 17.07 -7.96
C ASN A 16 -0.24 15.61 -7.55
N ASP A 17 0.74 14.96 -8.17
CA ASP A 17 1.14 13.57 -7.95
C ASP A 17 2.64 13.54 -7.63
N TYR A 18 3.01 13.05 -6.45
CA TYR A 18 4.41 12.94 -6.03
C TYR A 18 4.75 11.51 -5.60
N ILE A 19 5.84 10.93 -6.11
CA ILE A 19 6.27 9.59 -5.67
C ILE A 19 7.21 9.74 -4.49
N TYR A 20 6.73 9.41 -3.29
CA TYR A 20 7.52 9.39 -2.07
C TYR A 20 7.71 7.95 -1.60
N LEU A 21 8.96 7.50 -1.46
CA LEU A 21 9.29 6.15 -1.00
C LEU A 21 8.56 5.02 -1.78
N GLY A 22 8.26 5.23 -3.06
CA GLY A 22 7.53 4.27 -3.90
C GLY A 22 6.00 4.30 -3.75
N GLN A 23 5.47 5.25 -2.97
CA GLN A 23 4.04 5.52 -2.84
C GLN A 23 3.69 6.78 -3.63
N ILE A 24 2.61 6.73 -4.40
CA ILE A 24 2.08 7.95 -5.03
C ILE A 24 1.33 8.70 -3.95
N ILE A 25 1.78 9.92 -3.65
CA ILE A 25 1.12 10.89 -2.79
C ILE A 25 0.41 11.87 -3.70
N LYS A 26 -0.91 11.75 -3.79
CA LYS A 26 -1.76 12.74 -4.44
C LYS A 26 -2.28 13.72 -3.39
N ILE A 27 -2.33 14.99 -3.74
CA ILE A 27 -2.89 16.05 -2.89
C ILE A 27 -4.41 15.87 -2.70
N ASN A 28 -5.08 15.16 -3.62
CA ASN A 28 -6.52 14.89 -3.58
C ASN A 28 -6.90 13.66 -2.70
N LYS A 29 -8.12 13.69 -2.13
CA LYS A 29 -8.72 12.63 -1.28
C LYS A 29 -8.80 11.24 -1.91
N GLU A 30 -8.63 11.12 -3.22
CA GLU A 30 -8.72 9.86 -3.99
C GLU A 30 -7.49 8.96 -3.87
N ASN A 31 -6.46 9.41 -3.16
CA ASN A 31 -5.21 8.66 -3.07
C ASN A 31 -5.35 7.34 -2.28
N GLN A 32 -6.22 7.34 -1.27
CA GLN A 32 -6.43 6.21 -0.37
C GLN A 32 -7.00 4.97 -1.06
N PRO A 33 -8.14 5.04 -1.80
CA PRO A 33 -8.70 3.85 -2.47
C PRO A 33 -7.77 3.31 -3.56
N THR A 34 -6.97 4.17 -4.18
CA THR A 34 -6.04 3.79 -5.25
C THR A 34 -4.91 2.89 -4.72
N GLU A 35 -4.29 3.25 -3.59
CA GLU A 35 -3.21 2.47 -3.00
C GLU A 35 -3.68 1.14 -2.38
N VAL A 36 -4.87 1.11 -1.77
CA VAL A 36 -5.50 -0.14 -1.30
C VAL A 36 -5.77 -1.09 -2.47
N THR A 37 -6.30 -0.57 -3.57
CA THR A 37 -6.55 -1.35 -4.80
C THR A 37 -5.23 -1.88 -5.38
N ARG A 38 -4.18 -1.04 -5.40
CA ARG A 38 -2.83 -1.41 -5.83
C ARG A 38 -2.26 -2.53 -4.97
N GLY A 39 -2.30 -2.39 -3.65
CA GLY A 39 -1.84 -3.38 -2.68
C GLY A 39 -2.58 -4.71 -2.80
N THR A 40 -3.90 -4.66 -2.99
CA THR A 40 -4.73 -5.85 -3.23
C THR A 40 -4.31 -6.58 -4.51
N ARG A 41 -4.09 -5.84 -5.61
CA ARG A 41 -3.62 -6.42 -6.88
C ARG A 41 -2.24 -7.05 -6.74
N LEU A 42 -1.32 -6.42 -6.02
CA LEU A 42 0.01 -6.96 -5.75
C LEU A 42 -0.05 -8.23 -4.90
N ALA A 43 -0.90 -8.26 -3.87
CA ALA A 43 -1.11 -9.44 -3.05
C ALA A 43 -1.65 -10.61 -3.88
N TRP A 44 -2.64 -10.36 -4.76
CA TRP A 44 -3.15 -11.37 -5.70
C TRP A 44 -2.10 -11.86 -6.68
N ALA A 45 -1.26 -10.96 -7.22
CA ALA A 45 -0.15 -11.35 -8.09
C ALA A 45 0.87 -12.22 -7.34
N GLY A 46 1.22 -11.86 -6.11
CA GLY A 46 2.08 -12.66 -5.23
C GLY A 46 1.51 -14.05 -4.94
N PHE A 47 0.23 -14.11 -4.59
CA PHE A 47 -0.49 -15.38 -4.42
C PHE A 47 -0.49 -16.22 -5.71
N GLY A 48 -0.73 -15.60 -6.86
CA GLY A 48 -0.70 -16.26 -8.17
C GLY A 48 0.67 -16.88 -8.48
N LYS A 49 1.76 -16.16 -8.19
CA LYS A 49 3.14 -16.67 -8.33
C LYS A 49 3.45 -17.82 -7.38
N LEU A 50 2.89 -17.79 -6.16
CA LEU A 50 3.12 -18.80 -5.12
C LEU A 50 2.05 -19.90 -5.09
N LYS A 51 1.13 -19.93 -6.06
CA LYS A 51 0.01 -20.89 -6.11
C LYS A 51 0.47 -22.34 -6.04
N TRP A 52 1.65 -22.65 -6.59
CA TRP A 52 2.23 -23.98 -6.60
C TRP A 52 2.68 -24.45 -5.21
N VAL A 53 2.94 -23.53 -4.27
CA VAL A 53 3.14 -23.85 -2.85
C VAL A 53 1.79 -23.88 -2.15
N LEU A 54 1.03 -22.77 -2.26
CA LEU A 54 -0.14 -22.52 -1.44
C LEU A 54 -1.30 -23.48 -1.74
N LYS A 55 -1.46 -23.93 -2.99
CA LYS A 55 -2.52 -24.86 -3.40
C LYS A 55 -2.08 -26.33 -3.41
N ASN A 56 -0.80 -26.64 -3.16
CA ASN A 56 -0.31 -28.00 -3.24
C ASN A 56 -0.72 -28.82 -2.01
N LYS A 57 -1.46 -29.92 -2.23
CA LYS A 57 -1.95 -30.80 -1.17
C LYS A 57 -0.83 -31.55 -0.44
N LYS A 58 0.33 -31.75 -1.08
CA LYS A 58 1.49 -32.44 -0.50
C LYS A 58 2.29 -31.57 0.48
N ILE A 59 2.06 -30.26 0.47
CA ILE A 59 2.77 -29.33 1.35
C ILE A 59 1.99 -29.17 2.66
N PRO A 60 2.63 -29.41 3.83
CA PRO A 60 2.03 -29.18 5.13
C PRO A 60 1.53 -27.76 5.32
N GLN A 61 0.43 -27.60 6.07
CA GLN A 61 -0.21 -26.30 6.27
C GLN A 61 0.73 -25.25 6.89
N TYR A 62 1.56 -25.64 7.86
CA TYR A 62 2.46 -24.69 8.54
C TYR A 62 3.48 -24.03 7.60
N LEU A 63 3.94 -24.75 6.56
CA LEU A 63 4.85 -24.19 5.54
C LEU A 63 4.12 -23.21 4.62
N LYS A 64 2.86 -23.51 4.26
CA LYS A 64 2.03 -22.58 3.48
C LYS A 64 1.79 -21.29 4.25
N THR A 65 1.46 -21.40 5.53
CA THR A 65 1.28 -20.26 6.42
C THR A 65 2.57 -19.42 6.48
N ARG A 66 3.73 -20.05 6.70
CA ARG A 66 5.02 -19.33 6.72
C ARG A 66 5.31 -18.58 5.41
N VAL A 67 5.07 -19.22 4.26
CA VAL A 67 5.26 -18.59 2.95
C VAL A 67 4.28 -17.42 2.75
N PHE A 68 3.02 -17.59 3.16
CA PHE A 68 2.04 -16.52 3.11
C PHE A 68 2.46 -15.34 3.99
N ASP A 69 2.86 -15.61 5.23
CA ASP A 69 3.25 -14.59 6.23
C ASP A 69 4.51 -13.82 5.82
N GLN A 70 5.44 -14.48 5.14
CA GLN A 70 6.68 -13.85 4.68
C GLN A 70 6.53 -13.08 3.37
N CYS A 71 5.65 -13.52 2.46
CA CYS A 71 5.61 -12.98 1.10
C CYS A 71 4.37 -12.16 0.77
N ILE A 72 3.21 -12.49 1.34
CA ILE A 72 1.92 -11.90 0.94
C ILE A 72 1.39 -10.99 2.06
N LEU A 73 1.52 -11.43 3.31
CA LEU A 73 1.09 -10.66 4.47
C LEU A 73 1.75 -9.27 4.58
N PRO A 74 3.06 -9.07 4.27
CA PRO A 74 3.67 -7.74 4.34
C PRO A 74 3.05 -6.76 3.34
N ILE A 75 2.70 -7.23 2.14
CA ILE A 75 2.05 -6.41 1.10
C ILE A 75 0.68 -5.94 1.58
N LEU A 76 -0.11 -6.86 2.16
CA LEU A 76 -1.42 -6.55 2.71
C LEU A 76 -1.32 -5.59 3.90
N LYS A 77 -0.37 -5.83 4.82
CA LYS A 77 -0.13 -4.95 5.97
C LYS A 77 0.22 -3.53 5.53
N HIS A 78 1.07 -3.38 4.53
CA HIS A 78 1.44 -2.07 4.00
C HIS A 78 0.24 -1.38 3.34
N ALA A 79 -0.57 -2.09 2.55
CA ALA A 79 -1.80 -1.56 1.98
C ALA A 79 -2.78 -1.07 3.07
N CYS A 80 -2.91 -1.80 4.17
CA CYS A 80 -3.71 -1.39 5.31
C CYS A 80 -3.14 -0.15 6.02
N GLN A 81 -1.82 0.00 6.12
CA GLN A 81 -1.19 1.21 6.69
C GLN A 81 -1.49 2.46 5.85
N THR A 82 -1.60 2.31 4.53
CA THR A 82 -1.97 3.41 3.63
C THR A 82 -3.46 3.75 3.65
N TRP A 83 -4.30 2.92 4.31
CA TRP A 83 -5.72 3.21 4.49
C TRP A 83 -5.88 4.26 5.59
N THR A 84 -6.23 5.48 5.21
CA THR A 84 -6.58 6.50 6.19
C THR A 84 -8.03 6.31 6.60
N LEU A 85 -8.27 6.06 7.89
CA LEU A 85 -9.61 6.11 8.47
C LEU A 85 -10.08 7.56 8.46
N THR A 86 -10.77 7.97 7.40
CA THR A 86 -11.47 9.26 7.42
C THR A 86 -12.63 9.13 8.41
N LYS A 87 -12.85 10.12 9.28
CA LYS A 87 -13.95 10.16 10.28
C LYS A 87 -15.33 9.85 9.70
N ALA A 88 -15.52 9.98 8.39
CA ALA A 88 -16.74 9.63 7.67
C ALA A 88 -17.02 8.12 7.54
N ASN A 89 -15.99 7.27 7.68
CA ASN A 89 -16.09 5.80 7.53
C ASN A 89 -15.85 5.04 8.85
N ALA A 90 -15.69 5.75 9.97
CA ALA A 90 -15.68 5.16 11.30
C ALA A 90 -17.14 5.04 11.77
N ALA A 91 -17.73 3.87 11.55
CA ALA A 91 -19.01 3.48 12.14
C ALA A 91 -18.80 2.96 13.57
#